data_AF-A0A550GP83-F1
#
_entry.id   AF-A0A550GP83-F1
#
_cell.length_a   1.000
_cell.length_b   1.000
_cell.length_c   1.000
_cell.angle_alpha   90.00
_cell.angle_beta   90.00
_cell.angle_gamma   90.00
#
_symmetry.space_group_name_H-M   'P 1'
#
loop_
_entity.id
_entity.type
_entity.pdbx_description
1 polymer ?
#
loop_
_entity_poly.entity_id
_entity_poly.type
_entity_poly.pdbx_seq_one_letter_code
_entity_poly.pdbx_strand_id
1 'polypeptide(L)'
;MSKNSSDISNKISRYLQIIVFAVLALSFIALIFGVEAYLMGNGTVAIYLILIGALSMGLAVYVLYQSRKRVAKLKTEDTKVMTTIECRKCKTKDLREFERGDFVFKELDKCDKCEENKIITAIYKEIKNKEKPFTI
;
A
#
# COMPACT_ATOMS: atom_id res chain seq x y z
N MET A 1 10.20 -0.10 19.30
CA MET A 1 11.40 0.16 18.47
C MET A 1 11.16 -0.23 16.99
N SER A 2 10.23 0.42 16.27
CA SER A 2 9.83 0.02 14.90
C SER A 2 9.85 1.16 13.86
N LYS A 3 10.36 2.35 14.22
CA LYS A 3 10.32 3.52 13.32
C LYS A 3 11.47 3.55 12.29
N ASN A 4 12.58 2.84 12.53
CA ASN A 4 13.76 2.93 11.65
C ASN A 4 13.63 2.12 10.34
N SER A 5 12.86 1.03 10.32
CA SER A 5 12.72 0.18 9.12
C SER A 5 11.80 0.79 8.05
N SER A 6 10.76 1.51 8.47
CA SER A 6 9.83 2.18 7.54
C SER A 6 10.46 3.40 6.86
N ASP A 7 11.29 4.17 7.58
CA ASP A 7 11.97 5.35 7.04
C ASP A 7 13.01 4.99 5.96
N ILE A 8 13.79 3.92 6.17
CA ILE A 8 14.76 3.43 5.19
C ILE A 8 14.07 2.94 3.90
N SER A 9 12.97 2.19 4.03
CA SER A 9 12.19 1.70 2.88
C SER A 9 11.60 2.86 2.05
N ASN A 10 11.09 3.89 2.71
CA ASN A 10 10.53 5.08 2.05
C ASN A 10 11.61 5.88 1.31
N LYS A 11 12.80 6.04 1.91
CA LYS A 11 13.95 6.68 1.26
C LYS A 11 14.40 5.91 0.02
N ILE A 12 14.56 4.60 0.12
CA ILE A 12 14.93 3.73 -1.00
C ILE A 12 13.89 3.82 -2.14
N SER A 13 12.60 3.79 -1.81
CA SER A 13 11.53 3.96 -2.80
C SER A 13 11.58 5.31 -3.52
N ARG A 14 11.89 6.40 -2.79
CA ARG A 14 12.03 7.74 -3.36
C ARG A 14 13.25 7.87 -4.27
N TYR A 15 14.40 7.31 -3.88
CA TYR A 15 15.59 7.30 -4.74
C TYR A 15 15.36 6.51 -6.03
N LEU A 16 14.70 5.35 -5.93
CA LEU A 16 14.34 4.56 -7.12
C LEU A 16 13.44 5.35 -8.08
N GLN A 17 12.47 6.11 -7.57
CA GLN A 17 11.62 6.96 -8.41
C GLN A 17 12.44 8.05 -9.13
N ILE A 18 13.35 8.72 -8.43
CA ILE A 18 14.22 9.75 -9.03
C ILE A 18 15.08 9.15 -10.15
N ILE A 19 15.68 7.98 -9.92
CA ILE A 19 16.49 7.28 -10.93
C ILE A 19 15.64 6.94 -12.17
N VAL A 20 14.43 6.41 -11.97
CA VAL A 20 13.54 6.06 -13.09
C VAL A 20 13.16 7.30 -13.92
N PHE A 21 12.88 8.44 -13.27
CA PHE A 21 12.62 9.69 -13.99
C PHE A 21 13.84 10.21 -14.75
N ALA A 22 15.04 10.10 -14.16
CA ALA A 22 16.29 10.49 -14.83
C ALA A 22 16.55 9.61 -16.08
N VAL A 23 16.36 8.29 -15.97
CA VAL A 23 16.49 7.36 -17.09
C VAL A 23 15.46 7.68 -18.19
N LEU A 24 14.23 8.00 -17.82
CA LEU A 24 13.18 8.35 -18.77
C LEU A 24 13.50 9.65 -19.54
N ALA A 25 14.08 10.65 -18.87
CA ALA A 25 14.55 11.88 -19.52
C ALA A 25 15.70 11.61 -20.49
N LEU A 26 16.70 10.81 -20.08
CA LEU A 26 17.82 10.43 -20.93
C LEU A 26 17.37 9.62 -22.15
N SER A 27 16.42 8.72 -21.96
CA SER A 27 15.79 7.95 -23.04
C SER A 27 15.12 8.86 -24.07
N PHE A 28 14.41 9.89 -23.61
CA PHE A 28 13.75 10.86 -24.50
C PHE A 28 14.78 11.66 -25.33
N ILE A 29 15.87 12.08 -24.70
CA ILE A 29 16.98 12.77 -25.37
C ILE A 29 17.61 11.86 -26.43
N ALA A 30 17.85 10.59 -26.09
CA ALA A 30 18.42 9.62 -27.03
C ALA A 30 17.53 9.41 -28.27
N LEU A 31 16.20 9.41 -28.10
CA LEU A 31 15.27 9.32 -29.23
C LEU A 31 15.34 10.56 -30.14
N ILE A 32 15.43 11.76 -29.56
CA ILE A 32 15.56 13.01 -30.33
C ILE A 32 16.84 12.98 -31.17
N PHE A 33 17.98 12.65 -30.56
CA PHE A 33 19.25 12.52 -31.29
C PHE A 33 19.25 11.38 -32.29
N GLY A 34 18.52 10.29 -32.03
CA GLY A 34 18.34 9.20 -32.98
C GLY A 34 17.63 9.65 -34.26
N VAL A 35 16.59 10.48 -34.13
CA VAL A 35 15.88 11.07 -35.28
C VAL A 35 16.77 12.05 -36.03
N GLU A 36 17.51 12.90 -35.31
CA GLU A 36 18.45 13.84 -35.94
C GLU A 36 19.56 13.10 -36.72
N ALA A 37 20.15 12.05 -36.13
CA ALA A 37 21.15 11.21 -36.79
C ALA A 37 20.60 10.52 -38.05
N TYR A 38 19.30 10.16 -38.05
CA TYR A 38 18.64 9.61 -39.24
C TYR A 38 18.54 10.64 -40.35
N LEU A 39 18.14 11.88 -40.03
CA LEU A 39 18.06 12.99 -40.98
C LEU A 39 19.42 13.39 -41.53
N MET A 40 20.48 13.29 -40.74
CA MET A 40 21.88 13.52 -41.15
C MET A 40 22.47 12.40 -42.03
N GLY A 41 21.70 11.35 -42.35
CA GLY A 41 22.14 10.23 -43.18
C GLY A 41 23.01 9.20 -42.44
N ASN A 42 23.15 9.31 -41.12
CA ASN A 42 23.93 8.37 -40.31
C ASN A 42 23.03 7.24 -39.76
N GLY A 43 22.56 6.39 -40.67
CA GLY A 43 21.57 5.35 -40.38
C GLY A 43 22.00 4.34 -39.30
N THR A 44 23.30 4.04 -39.23
CA THR A 44 23.84 3.11 -38.22
C THR A 44 23.80 3.70 -36.81
N VAL A 45 24.16 4.98 -36.65
CA VAL A 45 24.07 5.63 -35.34
C VAL A 45 22.60 5.84 -34.95
N ALA A 46 21.75 6.22 -35.91
CA ALA A 46 20.32 6.39 -35.71
C ALA A 46 19.65 5.12 -35.17
N ILE A 47 19.92 3.96 -35.78
CA ILE A 47 19.25 2.71 -35.37
C ILE A 47 19.64 2.31 -33.94
N TYR A 48 20.91 2.47 -33.56
CA TYR A 48 21.35 2.17 -32.19
C TYR A 48 20.72 3.11 -31.16
N LEU A 49 20.70 4.42 -31.43
CA LEU A 49 20.13 5.41 -30.52
C LEU A 49 18.63 5.20 -30.34
N ILE A 50 17.91 4.94 -31.43
CA ILE A 50 16.46 4.68 -31.39
C ILE A 50 16.15 3.40 -30.63
N LEU A 51 16.89 2.31 -30.88
CA LEU A 51 16.67 1.03 -30.19
C LEU A 51 16.92 1.15 -28.68
N ILE A 52 18.05 1.75 -28.27
CA ILE A 52 18.39 1.93 -26.86
C ILE A 52 17.39 2.88 -26.19
N GLY A 53 17.01 3.97 -26.87
CA GLY A 53 15.96 4.89 -26.42
C GLY A 53 14.64 4.18 -26.19
N ALA A 54 14.15 3.40 -27.15
CA ALA A 54 12.88 2.70 -27.06
C ALA A 54 12.89 1.62 -25.95
N LEU A 55 13.95 0.82 -25.85
CA LEU A 55 14.08 -0.21 -24.83
C LEU A 55 14.12 0.39 -23.42
N SER A 56 14.92 1.44 -23.22
CA SER A 56 15.00 2.13 -21.93
C SER A 56 13.68 2.80 -21.54
N MET A 57 12.97 3.39 -22.50
CA MET A 57 11.64 3.97 -22.27
C MET A 57 10.64 2.90 -21.84
N GLY A 58 10.60 1.77 -22.55
CA GLY A 58 9.71 0.66 -22.24
C GLY A 58 9.94 0.10 -20.84
N LEU A 59 11.20 -0.11 -20.45
CA LEU A 59 11.57 -0.55 -19.10
C LEU A 59 11.18 0.46 -18.02
N ALA A 60 11.46 1.76 -18.24
CA ALA A 60 11.13 2.82 -17.29
C ALA A 60 9.61 2.90 -17.06
N VAL A 61 8.81 2.86 -18.14
CA VAL A 61 7.34 2.87 -18.06
C VAL A 61 6.82 1.61 -17.35
N TYR A 62 7.39 0.43 -17.64
CA TYR A 62 7.01 -0.81 -16.98
C TYR A 62 7.26 -0.76 -15.47
N VAL A 63 8.42 -0.24 -15.04
CA VAL A 63 8.75 -0.08 -13.61
C VAL A 63 7.81 0.93 -12.94
N LEU A 64 7.49 2.04 -13.60
CA LEU A 64 6.49 3.00 -13.09
C LEU A 64 5.12 2.34 -12.91
N TYR A 65 4.66 1.58 -13.91
CA TYR A 65 3.40 0.84 -13.81
C TYR A 65 3.40 -0.20 -12.69
N GLN A 66 4.47 -0.99 -12.59
CA GLN A 66 4.62 -2.00 -11.54
C GLN A 66 4.66 -1.36 -10.14
N SER A 67 5.35 -0.23 -9.98
CA SER A 67 5.42 0.50 -8.71
C SER A 67 4.05 0.99 -8.27
N ARG A 68 3.26 1.58 -9.19
CA ARG A 68 1.88 2.01 -8.92
C ARG A 68 1.01 0.84 -8.49
N LYS A 69 1.12 -0.30 -9.18
CA LYS A 69 0.37 -1.52 -8.84
C LYS A 69 0.75 -2.06 -7.46
N ARG A 70 2.04 -2.03 -7.10
CA ARG A 70 2.51 -2.44 -5.76
C ARG A 70 2.00 -1.50 -4.67
N VAL A 71 2.06 -0.19 -4.88
CA VAL A 71 1.54 0.80 -3.90
C VAL A 71 0.02 0.65 -3.73
N ALA A 72 -0.72 0.41 -4.80
CA ALA A 72 -2.17 0.15 -4.72
C ALA A 72 -2.49 -1.12 -3.92
N LYS A 73 -1.69 -2.18 -4.04
CA LYS A 73 -1.85 -3.42 -3.25
C LYS A 73 -1.42 -3.25 -1.78
N LEU A 74 -0.47 -2.35 -1.51
CA LEU A 74 0.03 -2.05 -0.16
C LEU A 74 -0.81 -1.02 0.60
N LYS A 75 -1.74 -0.33 -0.07
CA LYS A 75 -2.92 0.25 0.61
C LYS A 75 -3.82 -0.89 1.07
N THR A 76 -3.33 -1.71 1.99
CA THR A 76 -4.19 -2.47 2.90
C THR A 76 -5.01 -1.42 3.62
N GLU A 77 -6.27 -1.36 3.22
CA GLU A 77 -7.35 -0.64 3.89
C GLU A 77 -7.15 -0.77 5.40
N ASP A 78 -6.94 0.36 6.08
CA ASP A 78 -6.78 0.43 7.53
C ASP A 78 -7.99 -0.25 8.16
N THR A 79 -7.85 -1.55 8.40
CA THR A 79 -9.01 -2.33 8.76
C THR A 79 -9.17 -2.15 10.23
N LYS A 80 -10.19 -1.39 10.61
CA LYS A 80 -10.51 -1.12 12.00
C LYS A 80 -10.71 -2.46 12.71
N VAL A 81 -10.02 -2.61 13.84
CA VAL A 81 -10.22 -3.74 14.74
C VAL A 81 -11.21 -3.26 15.79
N MET A 82 -12.30 -4.01 15.94
CA MET A 82 -13.38 -3.70 16.87
C MET A 82 -13.33 -4.65 18.06
N THR A 83 -13.60 -4.11 19.24
CA THR A 83 -13.75 -4.84 20.49
C THR A 83 -15.22 -4.83 20.87
N THR A 84 -15.80 -6.01 21.12
CA THR A 84 -17.14 -6.16 21.70
C THR A 84 -17.04 -6.33 23.20
N ILE A 85 -17.74 -5.47 23.93
CA ILE A 85 -17.89 -5.50 25.37
C ILE A 85 -19.29 -5.98 25.70
N GLU A 86 -19.42 -6.98 26.57
CA GLU A 86 -20.70 -7.53 27.00
C GLU A 86 -20.81 -7.51 28.53
N CYS A 87 -21.97 -7.11 29.05
CA CYS A 87 -22.24 -7.24 30.48
C CYS A 87 -22.61 -8.67 30.86
N ARG A 88 -22.02 -9.20 31.96
CA ARG A 88 -22.30 -10.56 32.45
C ARG A 88 -23.77 -10.81 32.82
N LYS A 89 -24.47 -9.79 33.32
CA LYS A 89 -25.84 -9.93 33.86
C LYS A 89 -26.92 -9.54 32.85
N CYS A 90 -26.85 -8.35 32.27
CA CYS A 90 -27.88 -7.85 31.36
C CYS A 90 -27.61 -8.13 29.88
N LYS A 91 -26.46 -8.74 29.53
CA LYS A 91 -26.06 -9.06 28.15
C LYS A 91 -26.09 -7.87 27.18
N THR A 92 -25.97 -6.66 27.71
CA THR A 92 -25.83 -5.46 26.88
C THR A 92 -24.49 -5.49 26.19
N LYS A 93 -24.51 -5.25 24.88
CA LYS A 93 -23.33 -5.24 24.03
C LYS A 93 -22.97 -3.81 23.66
N ASP A 94 -21.69 -3.49 23.77
CA ASP A 94 -21.10 -2.23 23.36
C ASP A 94 -19.95 -2.51 22.39
N LEU A 95 -19.79 -1.66 21.39
CA LEU A 95 -18.85 -1.80 20.29
C LEU A 95 -17.95 -0.59 20.26
N ARG A 96 -16.64 -0.83 20.41
CA ARG A 96 -15.64 0.23 20.36
C ARG A 96 -14.42 -0.17 19.53
N GLU A 97 -13.64 0.82 19.14
CA GLU A 97 -12.36 0.59 18.48
C GLU A 97 -11.35 -0.04 19.45
N PHE A 98 -10.53 -0.96 18.95
CA PHE A 98 -9.56 -1.69 19.76
C PHE A 98 -8.53 -0.75 20.41
N GLU A 99 -8.35 -0.90 21.72
CA GLU A 99 -7.31 -0.22 22.47
C GLU A 99 -6.19 -1.17 22.88
N ARG A 100 -4.96 -0.68 22.91
CA ARG A 100 -3.81 -1.48 23.35
C ARG A 100 -3.99 -1.90 24.81
N GLY A 101 -3.92 -3.20 25.05
CA GLY A 101 -4.17 -3.79 26.37
C GLY A 101 -5.56 -4.41 26.50
N ASP A 102 -6.37 -4.40 25.45
CA ASP A 102 -7.57 -5.23 25.36
C ASP A 102 -7.21 -6.69 25.08
N PHE A 103 -7.87 -7.59 25.81
CA PHE A 103 -7.81 -9.03 25.60
C PHE A 103 -9.18 -9.64 25.89
N VAL A 104 -9.47 -10.79 25.27
CA VAL A 104 -10.75 -11.49 25.47
C VAL A 104 -10.85 -11.94 26.92
N PHE A 105 -12.01 -11.72 27.54
CA PHE A 105 -12.32 -11.91 28.96
C PHE A 105 -11.67 -10.92 29.94
N LYS A 106 -11.12 -9.80 29.46
CA LYS A 106 -10.76 -8.68 30.34
C LYS A 106 -12.00 -8.11 31.03
N GLU A 107 -11.94 -7.95 32.35
CA GLU A 107 -12.97 -7.25 33.11
C GLU A 107 -12.81 -5.74 32.98
N LEU A 108 -13.93 -5.06 32.78
CA LEU A 108 -14.06 -3.61 32.64
C LEU A 108 -15.00 -3.07 33.71
N ASP A 109 -15.10 -1.74 33.76
CA ASP A 109 -15.94 -1.02 34.71
C ASP A 109 -17.40 -1.49 34.71
N LYS A 110 -18.09 -1.14 35.79
CA LYS A 110 -19.47 -1.53 36.05
C LYS A 110 -20.42 -1.09 34.92
N CYS A 111 -21.43 -1.92 34.69
CA CYS A 111 -22.49 -1.62 33.75
C CYS A 111 -23.44 -0.56 34.31
N ASP A 112 -23.73 0.45 33.49
CA ASP A 112 -24.61 1.59 33.84
C ASP A 112 -26.05 1.16 34.17
N LYS A 113 -26.46 -0.05 33.73
CA LYS A 113 -27.82 -0.57 33.91
C LYS A 113 -27.98 -1.55 35.09
N CYS A 114 -26.92 -2.24 35.50
CA CYS A 114 -27.06 -3.35 36.46
C CYS A 114 -25.88 -3.52 37.42
N GLU A 115 -24.95 -2.55 37.47
CA GLU A 115 -23.80 -2.45 38.38
C GLU A 115 -22.80 -3.61 38.36
N GLU A 116 -23.00 -4.59 37.49
CA GLU A 116 -22.13 -5.75 37.27
C GLU A 116 -20.96 -5.40 36.34
N ASN A 117 -19.82 -6.09 36.49
CA ASN A 117 -18.66 -5.90 35.62
C ASN A 117 -18.99 -6.22 34.14
N LYS A 118 -18.53 -5.35 33.25
CA LYS A 118 -18.51 -5.61 31.80
C LYS A 118 -17.29 -6.48 31.47
N ILE A 119 -17.38 -7.30 30.41
CA ILE A 119 -16.25 -8.12 29.93
C ILE A 119 -16.07 -7.98 28.42
N ILE A 120 -14.83 -8.04 27.95
CA ILE A 120 -14.56 -8.12 26.52
C ILE A 120 -14.86 -9.54 26.04
N THR A 121 -15.76 -9.72 25.08
CA THR A 121 -16.14 -11.06 24.57
C THR A 121 -15.59 -11.37 23.19
N ALA A 122 -15.30 -10.35 22.38
CA ALA A 122 -14.72 -10.54 21.06
C ALA A 122 -13.81 -9.38 20.67
N ILE A 123 -12.74 -9.70 19.93
CA ILE A 123 -11.90 -8.73 19.24
C ILE A 123 -11.77 -9.23 17.81
N TYR A 124 -12.26 -8.47 16.84
CA TYR A 124 -12.30 -8.91 15.45
C TYR A 124 -11.99 -7.78 14.49
N LYS A 125 -11.47 -8.16 13.33
CA LYS A 125 -11.22 -7.26 12.21
C LYS A 125 -12.54 -6.95 11.51
N GLU A 126 -12.94 -5.69 11.44
CA GLU A 126 -14.15 -5.29 10.71
C GLU A 126 -13.88 -5.39 9.21
N ILE A 127 -14.29 -6.49 8.59
CA ILE A 127 -14.24 -6.63 7.14
C ILE A 127 -15.43 -5.85 6.59
N LYS A 128 -15.19 -4.67 6.01
CA LYS A 128 -16.16 -3.98 5.14
C LYS A 128 -16.36 -4.83 3.89
N ASN A 129 -17.11 -5.92 4.01
CA ASN A 129 -17.29 -6.85 2.91
C ASN A 129 -18.14 -6.15 1.84
N LYS A 130 -17.53 -5.79 0.70
CA LYS A 130 -18.22 -5.99 -0.56
C LYS A 130 -18.36 -7.50 -0.69
N GLU A 131 -19.52 -8.01 -0.29
CA GLU A 131 -19.91 -9.41 -0.39
C GLU A 131 -19.45 -9.98 -1.74
N LYS A 132 -18.36 -10.76 -1.71
CA LYS A 132 -18.18 -11.78 -2.73
C LYS A 132 -18.84 -13.02 -2.15
N PRO A 133 -19.94 -13.50 -2.73
CA PRO A 133 -20.56 -14.73 -2.26
C PRO A 133 -19.51 -15.84 -2.35
N PHE A 134 -19.34 -16.56 -1.24
CA PHE A 134 -18.60 -17.82 -1.21
C PHE A 134 -19.39 -18.82 -2.08
N THR A 135 -18.97 -19.00 -3.33
CA THR A 135 -19.39 -20.16 -4.12
C THR A 135 -18.58 -21.36 -3.68
N ILE A 136 -19.27 -22.36 -3.12
CA ILE A 136 -18.76 -23.71 -2.85
C ILE A 136 -18.67 -24.47 -4.17
#